data_AF-A0A800FBT3-F1
#
_entry.id   AF-A0A800FBT3-F1
#
_cell.length_a   1.000
_cell.length_b   1.000
_cell.length_c   1.000
_cell.angle_alpha   90.00
_cell.angle_beta   90.00
_cell.angle_gamma   90.00
#
_symmetry.space_group_name_H-M   'P 1'
#
loop_
_entity.id
_entity.type
_entity.pdbx_description
1 polymer ?
#
loop_
_entity_poly.entity_id
_entity_poly.type
_entity_poly.pdbx_seq_one_letter_code
_entity_poly.pdbx_strand_id
1 'polypeptide(L)'
;MRASSFNGRDRYRLAGRCDEVQAPLSDGAGEVTAIGEGVTRFAVGDRVVTTFFAEAWIDGPQPPDANPYRRGGPGPGVLVESFVDDADGFVAVPNHLTYEEAATLTTAGLTAYNALFKHGDLQPNEYVLLQGTGGVSSFGLLFAAAAGARPIITSSSDEKLARAVELGAVGTVNYRRNPEWHEGVLELTAGR
;
A
#
# COMPACT_ATOMS: atom_id res chain seq x y z
N MET A 1 -2.75 10.84 16.05
CA MET A 1 -2.04 10.43 14.83
C MET A 1 -0.54 10.62 15.03
N ARG A 2 0.31 9.71 14.51
CA ARG A 2 1.79 9.82 14.61
C ARG A 2 2.47 9.95 13.25
N ALA A 3 1.94 9.26 12.23
CA ALA A 3 2.42 9.37 10.86
C ALA A 3 1.27 9.20 9.87
N SER A 4 1.37 9.83 8.70
CA SER A 4 0.46 9.61 7.57
C SER A 4 1.27 9.46 6.30
N SER A 5 0.86 8.56 5.40
CA SER A 5 1.56 8.34 4.14
C SER A 5 0.84 8.98 2.95
N PHE A 6 1.65 9.38 1.97
CA PHE A 6 1.17 10.05 0.77
C PHE A 6 1.15 9.07 -0.41
N ASN A 7 -0.04 8.83 -0.96
CA ASN A 7 -0.24 7.91 -2.07
C ASN A 7 -0.43 8.64 -3.41
N GLY A 8 -0.26 7.91 -4.50
CA GLY A 8 -0.50 8.44 -5.85
C GLY A 8 -1.91 9.00 -6.03
N ARG A 9 -2.92 8.40 -5.38
CA ARG A 9 -4.32 8.87 -5.39
C ARG A 9 -4.50 10.24 -4.72
N ASP A 10 -3.72 10.52 -3.67
CA ASP A 10 -3.83 11.74 -2.89
C ASP A 10 -3.40 12.95 -3.73
N ARG A 11 -2.41 12.76 -4.61
CA ARG A 11 -1.97 13.79 -5.56
C ARG A 11 -3.11 14.26 -6.48
N TYR A 12 -3.95 13.35 -6.96
CA TYR A 12 -5.08 13.72 -7.82
C TYR A 12 -6.16 14.47 -7.05
N ARG A 13 -6.33 14.17 -5.76
CA ARG A 13 -7.32 14.80 -4.89
C ARG A 13 -6.92 16.21 -4.48
N LEU A 14 -5.67 16.38 -4.05
CA LEU A 14 -5.13 17.69 -3.64
C LEU A 14 -4.97 18.66 -4.81
N ALA A 15 -4.95 18.19 -6.06
CA ALA A 15 -4.94 19.03 -7.26
C ALA A 15 -6.31 19.64 -7.63
N GLY A 16 -7.20 19.86 -6.65
CA GLY A 16 -8.49 20.53 -6.83
C GLY A 16 -9.67 19.64 -7.22
N ARG A 17 -9.63 18.34 -6.87
CA ARG A 17 -10.74 17.38 -7.13
C ARG A 17 -11.39 16.83 -5.85
N CYS A 18 -11.22 17.54 -4.73
CA CYS A 18 -11.83 17.20 -3.45
C CYS A 18 -12.70 18.37 -2.98
N ASP A 19 -13.77 18.05 -2.25
CA ASP A 19 -14.53 19.05 -1.51
C ASP A 19 -13.65 19.67 -0.43
N GLU A 20 -13.65 21.01 -0.33
CA GLU A 20 -12.75 21.80 0.53
C GLU A 20 -12.88 21.50 2.04
N VAL A 21 -13.91 20.74 2.45
CA VAL A 21 -14.28 20.55 3.86
C VAL A 21 -13.62 19.32 4.49
N GLN A 22 -12.96 18.46 3.70
CA GLN A 22 -12.54 17.15 4.18
C GLN A 22 -11.04 17.03 4.43
N ALA A 23 -10.66 16.41 5.55
CA ALA A 23 -9.27 16.05 5.82
C ALA A 23 -8.72 15.14 4.69
N PRO A 24 -7.49 15.38 4.20
CA PRO A 24 -6.90 14.58 3.13
C PRO A 24 -6.19 13.33 3.66
N LEU A 25 -5.67 12.53 2.72
CA LEU A 25 -4.92 11.28 2.92
C LEU A 25 -5.73 10.13 3.50
N SER A 26 -5.35 8.91 3.16
CA SER A 26 -6.10 7.69 3.50
C SER A 26 -5.40 6.85 4.58
N ASP A 27 -4.09 7.01 4.67
CA ASP A 27 -3.20 6.09 5.34
C ASP A 27 -2.56 6.78 6.54
N GLY A 28 -2.70 6.17 7.72
CA GLY A 28 -2.17 6.72 8.95
C GLY A 28 -1.83 5.64 9.97
N ALA A 29 -0.83 5.93 10.80
CA ALA A 29 -0.47 5.12 11.95
C ALA A 29 -0.45 6.00 13.21
N GLY A 30 -1.00 5.47 14.29
CA GLY A 30 -1.20 6.21 15.53
C GLY A 30 -1.34 5.30 16.74
N GLU A 31 -1.82 5.89 17.82
CA GLU A 31 -1.93 5.29 19.13
C GLU A 31 -3.37 5.46 19.62
N VAL A 32 -3.94 4.42 20.21
CA VAL A 32 -5.28 4.47 20.80
C VAL A 32 -5.25 5.28 22.09
N THR A 33 -5.99 6.39 22.12
CA THR A 33 -6.03 7.28 23.30
C THR A 33 -7.30 7.11 24.15
N ALA A 34 -8.35 6.53 23.58
CA ALA A 34 -9.60 6.18 24.24
C ALA A 34 -10.28 5.03 23.49
N ILE A 35 -11.16 4.29 24.19
CA ILE A 35 -11.98 3.24 23.60
C ILE A 35 -13.46 3.45 23.95
N GLY A 36 -14.35 3.09 23.04
CA GLY A 36 -15.80 3.12 23.26
C GLY A 36 -16.28 1.93 24.11
N GLU A 37 -17.51 2.02 24.62
CA GLU A 37 -18.15 0.90 25.32
C GLU A 37 -18.25 -0.33 24.39
N GLY A 38 -17.89 -1.50 24.92
CA GLY A 38 -17.92 -2.77 24.17
C GLY A 38 -16.73 -3.03 23.24
N VAL A 39 -15.84 -2.06 23.02
CA VAL A 39 -14.60 -2.29 22.25
C VAL A 39 -13.63 -3.14 23.06
N THR A 40 -13.27 -4.32 22.53
CA THR A 40 -12.37 -5.29 23.19
C THR A 40 -11.12 -5.63 22.37
N ARG A 41 -11.09 -5.26 21.08
CA ARG A 41 -9.99 -5.57 20.16
C ARG A 41 -8.73 -4.74 20.40
N PHE A 42 -8.87 -3.60 21.07
CA PHE A 42 -7.79 -2.67 21.37
C PHE A 42 -7.88 -2.14 22.80
N ALA A 43 -6.73 -1.72 23.34
CA ALA A 43 -6.59 -1.01 24.60
C ALA A 43 -5.92 0.35 24.38
N VAL A 44 -6.07 1.26 25.36
CA VAL A 44 -5.35 2.54 25.35
C VAL A 44 -3.83 2.27 25.35
N GLY A 45 -3.12 2.96 24.47
CA GLY A 45 -1.68 2.78 24.23
C GLY A 45 -1.36 1.83 23.07
N ASP A 46 -2.34 1.09 22.53
CA ASP A 46 -2.10 0.22 21.38
C ASP A 46 -1.71 1.03 20.14
N ARG A 47 -0.73 0.52 19.39
CA ARG A 47 -0.29 1.08 18.12
C ARG A 47 -1.17 0.53 17.01
N VAL A 48 -1.81 1.41 16.26
CA VAL A 48 -2.76 1.04 15.20
C VAL A 48 -2.43 1.72 13.88
N VAL A 49 -2.72 1.02 12.79
CA VAL A 49 -2.72 1.54 11.42
C VAL A 49 -4.15 1.55 10.90
N THR A 50 -4.51 2.58 10.15
CA THR A 50 -5.84 2.69 9.55
C THR A 50 -6.04 1.66 8.45
N THR A 51 -7.26 1.20 8.26
CA THR A 51 -7.68 0.51 7.04
C THR A 51 -8.18 1.52 6.02
N PHE A 52 -8.21 1.13 4.74
CA PHE A 52 -8.70 2.02 3.68
C PHE A 52 -10.23 2.18 3.72
N PHE A 53 -10.94 1.13 4.12
CA PHE A 53 -12.39 1.12 4.33
C PHE A 53 -12.63 1.05 5.84
N ALA A 54 -13.13 2.14 6.40
CA ALA A 54 -13.19 2.33 7.84
C ALA A 54 -14.26 1.48 8.54
N GLU A 55 -15.32 1.08 7.84
CA GLU A 55 -16.49 0.44 8.47
C GLU A 55 -16.95 -0.81 7.72
N ALA A 56 -17.32 -1.83 8.50
CA ALA A 56 -18.12 -2.99 8.11
C ALA A 56 -17.59 -3.88 6.96
N TRP A 57 -16.33 -3.71 6.55
CA TRP A 57 -15.68 -4.62 5.60
C TRP A 57 -14.47 -5.33 6.23
N ILE A 58 -14.77 -6.40 6.97
CA ILE A 58 -13.75 -7.26 7.59
C ILE A 58 -13.15 -8.26 6.60
N ASP A 59 -14.00 -8.92 5.82
CA ASP A 59 -13.60 -9.94 4.85
C ASP A 59 -14.66 -10.09 3.75
N GLY A 60 -14.32 -10.83 2.70
CA GLY A 60 -15.20 -11.18 1.59
C GLY A 60 -15.27 -10.11 0.50
N PRO A 61 -16.22 -10.26 -0.43
CA PRO A 61 -16.45 -9.27 -1.47
C PRO A 61 -16.78 -7.90 -0.87
N GLN A 62 -16.30 -6.84 -1.51
CA GLN A 62 -16.59 -5.47 -1.06
C GLN A 62 -18.11 -5.23 -0.99
N PRO A 63 -18.65 -4.77 0.15
CA PRO A 63 -20.06 -4.40 0.27
C PRO A 63 -20.45 -3.30 -0.73
N PRO A 64 -21.65 -3.34 -1.34
CA PRO A 64 -22.10 -2.32 -2.30
C PRO A 64 -22.11 -0.89 -1.74
N ASP A 65 -22.30 -0.76 -0.43
CA ASP A 65 -22.39 0.47 0.35
C ASP A 65 -21.08 0.85 1.04
N ALA A 66 -19.97 0.14 0.79
CA ALA A 66 -18.67 0.45 1.42
C ALA A 66 -18.03 1.77 0.92
N ASN A 67 -18.58 2.35 -0.15
CA ASN A 67 -18.00 3.50 -0.84
C ASN A 67 -17.81 4.75 0.05
N PRO A 68 -18.78 5.19 0.87
CA PRO A 68 -18.63 6.34 1.77
C PRO A 68 -17.51 6.16 2.80
N TYR A 69 -17.16 4.93 3.16
CA TYR A 69 -16.14 4.63 4.18
C TYR A 69 -14.71 4.60 3.65
N ARG A 70 -14.51 4.91 2.37
CA ARG A 70 -13.17 5.07 1.80
C ARG A 70 -12.49 6.29 2.42
N ARG A 71 -11.44 6.07 3.20
CA ARG A 71 -10.65 7.15 3.82
C ARG A 71 -9.94 8.00 2.80
N GLY A 72 -9.78 9.28 3.10
CA GLY A 72 -9.27 10.27 2.16
C GLY A 72 -10.01 10.19 0.82
N GLY A 73 -11.28 9.75 0.89
CA GLY A 73 -12.23 9.32 -0.14
C GLY A 73 -13.49 10.20 -0.10
N PRO A 74 -14.69 9.77 -0.50
CA PRO A 74 -15.90 10.47 -0.01
C PRO A 74 -16.00 10.49 1.53
N GLY A 75 -15.28 9.60 2.25
CA GLY A 75 -15.18 9.58 3.71
C GLY A 75 -13.88 10.19 4.23
N PRO A 76 -13.87 10.74 5.47
CA PRO A 76 -12.82 11.61 6.01
C PRO A 76 -11.42 11.01 5.89
N GLY A 77 -10.44 11.86 5.61
CA GLY A 77 -9.03 11.48 5.61
C GLY A 77 -8.41 11.53 7.00
N VAL A 78 -7.13 11.19 7.03
CA VAL A 78 -6.40 10.89 8.28
C VAL A 78 -5.25 11.85 8.55
N LEU A 79 -5.04 12.85 7.70
CA LEU A 79 -4.11 13.95 7.97
C LEU A 79 -4.73 14.93 8.98
N VAL A 80 -4.84 14.47 10.23
CA VAL A 80 -5.40 15.16 11.40
C VAL A 80 -4.62 14.76 12.65
N GLU A 81 -4.72 15.55 13.73
CA GLU A 81 -4.06 15.22 14.99
C GLU A 81 -4.73 14.06 15.73
N SER A 82 -6.06 13.98 15.68
CA SER A 82 -6.87 12.91 16.26
C SER A 82 -8.22 12.78 15.52
N PHE A 83 -8.80 11.59 15.56
CA PHE A 83 -10.15 11.32 15.07
C PHE A 83 -10.73 10.10 15.81
N VAL A 84 -12.05 9.93 15.69
CA VAL A 84 -12.80 8.78 16.23
C VAL A 84 -13.32 7.98 15.05
N ASP A 85 -13.30 6.66 15.16
CA ASP A 85 -13.82 5.75 14.15
C ASP A 85 -14.19 4.40 14.76
N ASP A 86 -14.81 3.54 13.97
CA ASP A 86 -15.08 2.16 14.36
C ASP A 86 -13.77 1.37 14.58
N ALA A 87 -13.79 0.45 15.55
CA ALA A 87 -12.62 -0.40 15.84
C ALA A 87 -12.21 -1.23 14.62
N ASP A 88 -13.15 -1.59 13.74
CA ASP A 88 -12.89 -2.33 12.52
C ASP A 88 -12.12 -1.52 11.47
N GLY A 89 -12.09 -0.20 11.62
CA GLY A 89 -11.32 0.74 10.80
C GLY A 89 -9.81 0.74 11.08
N PHE A 90 -9.33 -0.16 11.94
CA PHE A 90 -7.95 -0.22 12.40
C PHE A 90 -7.39 -1.65 12.42
N VAL A 91 -6.07 -1.76 12.33
CA VAL A 91 -5.31 -3.00 12.52
C VAL A 91 -4.11 -2.70 13.43
N ALA A 92 -3.70 -3.66 14.26
CA ALA A 92 -2.52 -3.50 15.11
C ALA A 92 -1.24 -3.33 14.26
N VAL A 93 -0.37 -2.41 14.67
CA VAL A 93 0.94 -2.23 14.06
C VAL A 93 1.88 -3.35 14.54
N PRO A 94 2.58 -4.06 13.63
CA PRO A 94 3.62 -5.00 14.03
C PRO A 94 4.70 -4.34 14.88
N ASN A 95 5.10 -4.97 15.99
CA ASN A 95 6.02 -4.39 16.97
C ASN A 95 7.36 -3.91 16.39
N HIS A 96 7.82 -4.52 15.30
CA HIS A 96 9.10 -4.20 14.67
C HIS A 96 9.05 -2.99 13.71
N LEU A 97 7.85 -2.49 13.35
CA LEU A 97 7.70 -1.36 12.45
C LEU A 97 7.58 -0.06 13.23
N THR A 98 8.16 1.02 12.71
CA THR A 98 7.88 2.38 13.18
C THR A 98 6.49 2.85 12.74
N TYR A 99 6.05 4.02 13.21
CA TYR A 99 4.78 4.59 12.72
C TYR A 99 4.87 4.99 11.24
N GLU A 100 6.00 5.53 10.82
CA GLU A 100 6.26 5.94 9.44
C GLU A 100 6.22 4.74 8.49
N GLU A 101 6.85 3.64 8.87
CA GLU A 101 6.80 2.40 8.09
C GLU A 101 5.39 1.82 8.05
N ALA A 102 4.72 1.72 9.19
CA ALA A 102 3.38 1.16 9.28
C ALA A 102 2.36 1.98 8.48
N ALA A 103 2.46 3.30 8.47
CA ALA A 103 1.57 4.19 7.72
C ALA A 103 1.64 3.95 6.20
N THR A 104 2.65 3.25 5.67
CA THR A 104 2.75 2.94 4.23
C THR A 104 2.00 1.65 3.83
N LEU A 105 1.52 0.88 4.79
CA LEU A 105 0.91 -0.43 4.55
C LEU A 105 -0.53 -0.34 3.99
N THR A 106 -1.33 0.62 4.46
CA THR A 106 -2.78 0.66 4.24
C THR A 106 -3.18 0.66 2.77
N THR A 107 -2.66 1.60 1.97
CA THR A 107 -2.96 1.65 0.53
C THR A 107 -1.91 0.87 -0.26
N ALA A 108 -0.64 1.30 -0.21
CA ALA A 108 0.37 0.77 -1.11
C ALA A 108 0.70 -0.71 -0.84
N GLY A 109 0.95 -1.06 0.42
CA GLY A 109 1.25 -2.44 0.83
C GLY A 109 0.08 -3.38 0.57
N LEU A 110 -1.12 -3.06 1.07
CA LEU A 110 -2.30 -3.91 0.92
C LEU A 110 -2.68 -4.10 -0.56
N THR A 111 -2.57 -3.06 -1.39
CA THR A 111 -2.81 -3.17 -2.84
C THR A 111 -1.85 -4.14 -3.49
N ALA A 112 -0.55 -4.03 -3.19
CA ALA A 112 0.46 -4.95 -3.72
C ALA A 112 0.20 -6.39 -3.28
N TYR A 113 -0.08 -6.60 -2.00
CA TYR A 113 -0.36 -7.92 -1.44
C TYR A 113 -1.60 -8.55 -2.09
N ASN A 114 -2.68 -7.79 -2.22
CA ASN A 114 -3.93 -8.24 -2.83
C ASN A 114 -3.73 -8.61 -4.31
N ALA A 115 -3.00 -7.77 -5.07
CA ALA A 115 -2.71 -8.03 -6.47
C ALA A 115 -1.87 -9.30 -6.67
N LEU A 116 -0.82 -9.49 -5.86
CA LEU A 116 0.09 -10.62 -6.00
C LEU A 116 -0.50 -11.94 -5.52
N PHE A 117 -1.12 -11.96 -4.34
CA PHE A 117 -1.46 -13.22 -3.67
C PHE A 117 -2.95 -13.55 -3.67
N LYS A 118 -3.84 -12.55 -3.65
CA LYS A 118 -5.29 -12.82 -3.65
C LYS A 118 -5.85 -12.97 -5.06
N HIS A 119 -5.37 -12.16 -5.99
CA HIS A 119 -5.82 -12.21 -7.39
C HIS A 119 -4.80 -12.83 -8.34
N GLY A 120 -3.50 -12.69 -8.04
CA GLY A 120 -2.42 -13.18 -8.89
C GLY A 120 -1.97 -14.62 -8.61
N ASP A 121 -2.31 -15.17 -7.43
CA ASP A 121 -1.86 -16.49 -6.96
C ASP A 121 -0.35 -16.75 -7.16
N LEU A 122 0.48 -15.72 -6.94
CA LEU A 122 1.91 -15.77 -7.22
C LEU A 122 2.60 -16.91 -6.45
N GLN A 123 3.29 -17.78 -7.18
CA GLN A 123 4.03 -18.91 -6.63
C GLN A 123 5.55 -18.66 -6.57
N PRO A 124 6.28 -19.39 -5.70
CA PRO A 124 7.74 -19.37 -5.71
C PRO A 124 8.30 -19.73 -7.10
N ASN A 125 9.41 -19.09 -7.47
CA ASN A 125 10.10 -19.18 -8.78
C ASN A 125 9.35 -18.60 -9.99
N GLU A 126 8.11 -18.12 -9.85
CA GLU A 126 7.42 -17.43 -10.95
C GLU A 126 7.98 -16.03 -11.17
N TYR A 127 7.97 -15.58 -12.42
CA TYR A 127 8.31 -14.20 -12.74
C TYR A 127 7.14 -13.28 -12.48
N VAL A 128 7.42 -12.10 -11.91
CA VAL A 128 6.45 -11.02 -11.80
C VAL A 128 7.07 -9.73 -12.31
N LEU A 129 6.37 -9.07 -13.24
CA LEU A 129 6.78 -7.77 -13.76
C LEU A 129 6.14 -6.65 -12.95
N LEU A 130 6.98 -5.81 -12.36
CA LEU A 130 6.61 -4.62 -11.60
C LEU A 130 6.92 -3.38 -12.43
N GLN A 131 5.89 -2.63 -12.79
CA GLN A 131 6.07 -1.45 -13.63
C GLN A 131 6.25 -0.20 -12.78
N GLY A 132 7.39 0.47 -12.91
CA GLY A 132 7.75 1.64 -12.12
C GLY A 132 8.19 1.32 -10.69
N THR A 133 8.60 2.36 -9.98
CA THR A 133 9.12 2.29 -8.60
C THR A 133 8.27 3.15 -7.65
N GLY A 134 6.95 3.15 -7.86
CA GLY A 134 5.99 3.77 -6.94
C GLY A 134 5.73 2.86 -5.73
N GLY A 135 5.02 3.36 -4.71
CA GLY A 135 4.79 2.64 -3.46
C GLY A 135 4.28 1.20 -3.66
N VAL A 136 3.27 1.00 -4.51
CA VAL A 136 2.72 -0.33 -4.81
C VAL A 136 3.76 -1.25 -5.44
N SER A 137 4.47 -0.80 -6.48
CA SER A 137 5.50 -1.60 -7.14
C SER A 137 6.67 -1.93 -6.22
N SER A 138 7.06 -0.99 -5.34
CA SER A 138 8.11 -1.21 -4.33
C SER A 138 7.69 -2.24 -3.29
N PHE A 139 6.45 -2.22 -2.81
CA PHE A 139 5.93 -3.29 -1.95
C PHE A 139 5.82 -4.62 -2.70
N GLY A 140 5.38 -4.58 -3.96
CA GLY A 140 5.31 -5.77 -4.81
C GLY A 140 6.67 -6.43 -4.97
N LEU A 141 7.74 -5.64 -5.09
CA LEU A 141 9.12 -6.14 -5.12
C LEU A 141 9.48 -6.86 -3.82
N LEU A 142 9.29 -6.21 -2.68
CA LEU A 142 9.61 -6.78 -1.37
C LEU A 142 8.83 -8.07 -1.11
N PHE A 143 7.52 -8.08 -1.40
CA PHE A 143 6.68 -9.24 -1.18
C PHE A 143 6.99 -10.39 -2.13
N ALA A 144 7.20 -10.11 -3.42
CA ALA A 144 7.57 -11.14 -4.38
C ALA A 144 8.93 -11.78 -4.05
N ALA A 145 9.93 -10.95 -3.70
CA ALA A 145 11.23 -11.44 -3.27
C ALA A 145 11.11 -12.30 -2.00
N ALA A 146 10.36 -11.84 -0.99
CA ALA A 146 10.13 -12.58 0.25
C ALA A 146 9.36 -13.91 0.02
N ALA A 147 8.49 -13.96 -0.98
CA ALA A 147 7.76 -15.17 -1.38
C ALA A 147 8.61 -16.16 -2.22
N GLY A 148 9.87 -15.83 -2.53
CA GLY A 148 10.73 -16.64 -3.37
C GLY A 148 10.38 -16.60 -4.86
N ALA A 149 9.60 -15.61 -5.30
CA ALA A 149 9.34 -15.35 -6.71
C ALA A 149 10.54 -14.64 -7.37
N ARG A 150 10.39 -14.28 -8.65
CA ARG A 150 11.43 -13.67 -9.49
C ARG A 150 10.96 -12.29 -9.98
N PRO A 151 11.03 -11.25 -9.12
CA PRO A 151 10.57 -9.93 -9.51
C PRO A 151 11.51 -9.27 -10.51
N ILE A 152 10.92 -8.79 -11.61
CA ILE A 152 11.54 -7.89 -12.59
C ILE A 152 10.91 -6.52 -12.41
N ILE A 153 11.69 -5.45 -12.35
CA ILE A 153 11.14 -4.09 -12.17
C ILE A 153 11.57 -3.13 -13.28
N THR A 154 10.69 -2.19 -13.62
CA THR A 154 11.01 -1.15 -14.60
C THR A 154 11.11 0.24 -13.96
N SER A 155 11.94 1.11 -14.52
CA SER A 155 12.10 2.49 -14.05
C SER A 155 12.68 3.37 -15.15
N SER A 156 12.49 4.69 -15.07
CA SER A 156 13.23 5.65 -15.90
C SER A 156 14.60 6.05 -15.33
N SER A 157 14.98 5.51 -14.17
CA SER A 157 16.16 5.92 -13.40
C SER A 157 17.01 4.71 -13.06
N ASP A 158 18.26 4.70 -13.55
CA ASP A 158 19.23 3.64 -13.29
C ASP A 158 19.58 3.52 -11.79
N GLU A 159 19.62 4.64 -11.07
CA GLU A 159 19.82 4.67 -9.61
C GLU A 159 18.72 3.89 -8.87
N LYS A 160 17.45 4.10 -9.25
CA LYS A 160 16.33 3.37 -8.64
C LYS A 160 16.35 1.88 -9.01
N LEU A 161 16.83 1.54 -10.21
CA LEU A 161 17.00 0.14 -10.61
C LEU A 161 18.11 -0.54 -9.81
N ALA A 162 19.23 0.13 -9.58
CA ALA A 162 20.30 -0.39 -8.73
C ALA A 162 19.76 -0.68 -7.31
N ARG A 163 19.00 0.26 -6.73
CA ARG A 163 18.35 0.04 -5.44
C ARG A 163 17.35 -1.12 -5.47
N ALA A 164 16.62 -1.32 -6.56
CA ALA A 164 15.70 -2.44 -6.67
C ALA A 164 16.40 -3.81 -6.69
N VAL A 165 17.59 -3.91 -7.28
CA VAL A 165 18.42 -5.12 -7.21
C VAL A 165 18.79 -5.44 -5.76
N GLU A 166 19.21 -4.44 -4.98
CA GLU A 166 19.49 -4.61 -3.55
C GLU A 166 18.28 -5.10 -2.74
N LEU A 167 17.07 -4.78 -3.20
CA LEU A 167 15.80 -5.17 -2.59
C LEU A 167 15.25 -6.50 -3.12
N GLY A 168 15.98 -7.20 -3.99
CA GLY A 168 15.66 -8.56 -4.44
C GLY A 168 15.16 -8.68 -5.88
N ALA A 169 15.26 -7.62 -6.69
CA ALA A 169 14.93 -7.72 -8.12
C ALA A 169 15.93 -8.64 -8.82
N VAL A 170 15.44 -9.63 -9.57
CA VAL A 170 16.28 -10.53 -10.38
C VAL A 170 16.57 -9.97 -11.77
N GLY A 171 15.85 -8.92 -12.16
CA GLY A 171 16.01 -8.24 -13.44
C GLY A 171 15.45 -6.83 -13.39
N THR A 172 16.02 -5.95 -14.22
CA THR A 172 15.60 -4.54 -14.27
C THR A 172 15.60 -4.04 -15.70
N VAL A 173 14.62 -3.19 -16.05
CA VAL A 173 14.56 -2.56 -17.38
C VAL A 173 14.40 -1.05 -17.28
N ASN A 174 15.31 -0.30 -17.91
CA ASN A 174 15.17 1.14 -18.05
C ASN A 174 14.33 1.48 -19.30
N TYR A 175 13.05 1.83 -19.10
CA TYR A 175 12.12 2.08 -20.21
C TYR A 175 12.39 3.38 -20.98
N ARG A 176 13.27 4.27 -20.51
CA ARG A 176 13.72 5.43 -21.30
C ARG A 176 14.85 5.09 -22.25
N ARG A 177 15.72 4.15 -21.86
CA ARG A 177 16.85 3.69 -22.67
C ARG A 177 16.43 2.60 -23.65
N ASN A 178 15.47 1.78 -23.25
CA ASN A 178 14.83 0.78 -24.09
C ASN A 178 13.31 1.04 -24.15
N PRO A 179 12.82 1.80 -25.15
CA PRO A 179 11.39 2.02 -25.34
C PRO A 179 10.60 0.71 -25.56
N GLU A 180 11.22 -0.28 -26.23
CA GLU A 180 10.72 -1.65 -26.38
C GLU A 180 11.04 -2.47 -25.12
N TRP A 181 10.75 -1.91 -23.95
CA TRP A 181 11.12 -2.49 -22.65
C TRP A 181 10.58 -3.90 -22.45
N HIS A 182 9.50 -4.26 -23.15
CA HIS A 182 8.89 -5.58 -23.10
C HIS A 182 9.78 -6.66 -23.73
N GLU A 183 10.58 -6.33 -24.76
CA GLU A 183 11.58 -7.25 -25.32
C GLU A 183 12.65 -7.57 -24.28
N GLY A 184 13.12 -6.55 -23.54
CA GLY A 184 14.06 -6.73 -22.44
C GLY A 184 13.49 -7.61 -21.31
N VAL A 185 12.19 -7.51 -21.04
CA VAL A 185 11.52 -8.42 -20.09
C VAL A 185 11.48 -9.85 -20.64
N LEU A 186 11.11 -10.05 -21.90
CA LEU A 186 11.07 -11.37 -22.54
C LEU A 186 12.44 -12.06 -22.54
N GLU A 187 13.51 -11.32 -22.79
CA GLU A 187 14.88 -11.85 -22.69
C GLU A 187 15.20 -12.34 -21.27
N LEU A 188 14.84 -11.55 -20.24
CA LEU A 188 15.05 -11.90 -18.83
C LEU A 188 14.24 -13.12 -18.37
N THR A 189 13.10 -13.40 -19.01
CA THR A 189 12.23 -14.53 -18.69
C THR A 189 12.46 -15.76 -19.60
N ALA A 190 13.35 -15.65 -20.59
CA ALA A 190 13.56 -16.63 -21.66
C ALA A 190 12.27 -16.91 -22.47
N GLY A 191 11.53 -15.85 -22.80
CA GLY A 191 10.33 -15.89 -23.64
C GLY A 191 9.04 -16.28 -22.92
N ARG A 192 9.03 -16.23 -21.58
CA ARG A 192 7.84 -16.47 -20.75
C ARG A 192 7.14 -15.18 -20.36
#